data_AF-A0A536LF36-F1
#
_entry.id   AF-A0A536LF36-F1
#
_cell.length_a   1.000
_cell.length_b   1.000
_cell.length_c   1.000
_cell.angle_alpha   90.00
_cell.angle_beta   90.00
_cell.angle_gamma   90.00
#
_symmetry.space_group_name_H-M   'P 1'
#
loop_
_entity.id
_entity.type
_entity.pdbx_description
1 polymer ?
#
loop_
_entity_poly.entity_id
_entity_poly.type
_entity_poly.pdbx_seq_one_letter_code
_entity_poly.pdbx_strand_id
1 'polypeptide(L)'
;MTDVELPAGARLDDDEFVVRTSKDWGLSIKPLILTTKRLVCPSDLTGRSAVSLWLTDVRSVKLSKHAIGFSTIVVETIDQKPVSFATHINGAVVRSDIAATLDHVQRTAAPNRSGAASSPLGGDRYEQLRQIGELRQSGVLSQAEFEKEKARILEQP
;
A
#
# COMPACT_ATOMS: atom_id res chain seq x y z
N MET A 1 -11.92 -18.23 12.98
CA MET A 1 -12.51 -17.02 12.40
C MET A 1 -12.34 -15.94 13.45
N THR A 2 -11.26 -15.18 13.35
CA THR A 2 -10.83 -14.26 14.41
C THR A 2 -11.67 -13.00 14.28
N ASP A 3 -12.52 -12.72 15.28
CA ASP A 3 -13.30 -11.49 15.37
C ASP A 3 -12.31 -10.34 15.57
N VAL A 4 -11.93 -9.66 14.49
CA VAL A 4 -11.09 -8.47 14.59
C VAL A 4 -12.00 -7.29 14.89
N GLU A 5 -12.06 -6.88 16.15
CA GLU A 5 -12.72 -5.64 16.54
C GLU A 5 -11.96 -4.45 15.94
N LEU A 6 -12.59 -3.75 14.99
CA LEU A 6 -12.04 -2.50 14.47
C LEU A 6 -12.27 -1.36 15.47
N PRO A 7 -11.42 -0.32 15.43
CA PRO A 7 -11.61 0.89 16.22
C PRO A 7 -13.05 1.44 16.15
N ALA A 8 -13.54 1.93 17.29
CA ALA A 8 -14.88 2.50 17.44
C ALA A 8 -16.05 1.55 17.17
N GLY A 9 -15.83 0.24 17.27
CA GLY A 9 -16.88 -0.77 17.08
C GLY A 9 -17.25 -1.00 15.62
N ALA A 10 -16.40 -0.55 14.67
CA ALA A 10 -16.58 -0.86 13.27
C ALA A 10 -16.44 -2.38 13.04
N ARG A 11 -17.21 -2.90 12.09
CA ARG A 11 -17.11 -4.29 11.63
C ARG A 11 -16.55 -4.33 10.23
N LEU A 12 -15.82 -5.39 9.92
CA LEU A 12 -15.41 -5.72 8.57
C LEU A 12 -16.65 -6.10 7.74
N ASP A 13 -16.66 -5.72 6.47
CA ASP A 13 -17.64 -6.26 5.53
C ASP A 13 -17.36 -7.76 5.27
N ASP A 14 -18.35 -8.51 4.78
CA ASP A 14 -18.24 -9.97 4.57
C ASP A 14 -17.10 -10.38 3.62
N ASP A 15 -16.71 -9.50 2.69
CA ASP A 15 -15.63 -9.67 1.72
C ASP A 15 -14.39 -8.81 2.03
N GLU A 16 -14.32 -8.22 3.23
CA GLU A 16 -13.22 -7.41 3.68
C GLU A 16 -12.33 -8.16 4.68
N PHE A 17 -11.02 -8.15 4.42
CA PHE A 17 -10.05 -8.84 5.25
C PHE A 17 -8.97 -7.89 5.73
N VAL A 18 -8.47 -8.13 6.94
CA VAL A 18 -7.32 -7.40 7.46
C VAL A 18 -6.08 -7.83 6.69
N VAL A 19 -5.41 -6.86 6.07
CA VAL A 19 -4.15 -7.06 5.36
C VAL A 19 -2.99 -6.92 6.34
N ARG A 20 -2.98 -5.83 7.12
CA ARG A 20 -1.99 -5.56 8.16
C ARG A 20 -2.55 -4.71 9.28
N THR A 21 -1.93 -4.81 10.44
CA THR A 21 -2.18 -4.00 11.63
C THR A 21 -0.92 -3.25 12.05
N SER A 22 -1.05 -2.27 12.94
CA SER A 22 0.10 -1.59 13.53
C SER A 22 1.17 -2.52 14.08
N LYS A 23 0.76 -3.66 14.66
CA LYS A 23 1.70 -4.64 15.22
C LYS A 23 2.63 -5.21 14.14
N ASP A 24 2.12 -5.40 12.93
CA ASP A 24 2.89 -5.89 11.78
C ASP A 24 3.95 -4.88 11.32
N TRP A 25 3.76 -3.59 11.60
CA TRP A 25 4.71 -2.51 11.32
C TRP A 25 5.60 -2.15 12.52
N GLY A 26 5.38 -2.75 13.69
CA GLY A 26 6.12 -2.51 14.93
C GLY A 26 5.36 -1.66 15.96
N LEU A 27 6.08 -0.82 16.72
CA LEU A 27 5.47 0.06 17.73
C LEU A 27 4.76 1.25 17.05
N SER A 28 3.46 1.39 17.31
CA SER A 28 2.67 2.58 16.96
C SER A 28 1.94 3.08 18.20
N ILE A 29 1.93 4.40 18.44
CA ILE A 29 1.17 5.01 19.55
C ILE A 29 -0.34 4.77 19.39
N LYS A 30 -0.83 4.66 18.15
CA LYS A 30 -2.24 4.39 17.86
C LYS A 30 -2.37 3.19 16.91
N PRO A 31 -3.31 2.26 17.18
CA PRO A 31 -3.56 1.14 16.29
C PRO A 31 -4.04 1.66 14.93
N LEU A 32 -3.44 1.17 13.86
CA LEU A 32 -3.77 1.43 12.49
C LEU A 32 -4.06 0.07 11.87
N ILE A 33 -5.17 -0.04 11.17
CA ILE A 33 -5.58 -1.28 10.53
C ILE A 33 -5.75 -0.98 9.06
N LEU A 34 -5.03 -1.73 8.24
CA LEU A 34 -5.19 -1.76 6.80
C LEU A 34 -5.94 -3.03 6.44
N THR A 35 -7.08 -2.84 5.77
CA THR A 35 -7.87 -3.93 5.21
C THR A 35 -7.75 -3.92 3.70
N THR A 36 -8.42 -4.86 3.04
CA THR A 36 -8.52 -4.91 1.58
C THR A 36 -9.29 -3.73 1.00
N LYS A 37 -10.08 -3.00 1.80
CA LYS A 37 -10.96 -1.92 1.33
C LYS A 37 -10.74 -0.58 2.02
N ARG A 38 -10.25 -0.59 3.25
CA ARG A 38 -10.23 0.58 4.14
C ARG A 38 -8.91 0.71 4.88
N LEU A 39 -8.58 1.96 5.19
CA LEU A 39 -7.60 2.32 6.19
C LEU A 39 -8.33 2.86 7.42
N VAL A 40 -8.20 2.17 8.55
CA VAL A 40 -8.91 2.48 9.78
C VAL A 40 -7.93 2.91 10.86
N CYS A 41 -8.14 4.09 11.43
CA CYS A 41 -7.42 4.57 12.59
C CYS A 41 -8.38 5.14 13.65
N PRO A 42 -8.14 4.89 14.96
CA PRO A 42 -8.98 5.37 16.04
C PRO A 42 -8.92 6.88 16.16
N SER A 43 -7.83 7.50 15.72
CA SER A 43 -7.74 8.94 15.56
C SER A 43 -6.54 9.36 14.74
N ASP A 44 -6.68 10.52 14.09
CA ASP A 44 -5.60 11.16 13.35
C ASP A 44 -4.87 12.22 14.21
N LEU A 45 -3.85 12.86 13.65
CA LEU A 45 -3.09 13.93 14.32
C LEU A 45 -3.83 15.27 14.35
N THR A 46 -4.96 15.39 13.66
CA THR A 46 -5.83 16.57 13.72
C THR A 46 -6.88 16.48 14.83
N GLY A 47 -6.94 15.34 15.52
CA GLY A 47 -7.88 15.09 16.62
C GLY A 47 -9.20 14.45 16.17
N ARG A 48 -9.37 14.11 14.88
CA ARG A 48 -10.53 13.33 14.43
C ARG A 48 -10.45 11.93 15.01
N SER A 49 -11.55 11.42 15.54
CA SER A 49 -11.67 10.06 16.06
C SER A 49 -12.38 9.13 15.07
N ALA A 50 -12.17 7.83 15.22
CA ALA A 50 -12.81 6.77 14.42
C ALA A 50 -12.69 7.00 12.89
N VAL A 51 -11.52 7.38 12.42
CA VAL A 51 -11.29 7.71 11.02
C VAL A 51 -11.21 6.40 10.22
N SER A 52 -12.17 6.23 9.30
CA SER A 52 -12.21 5.11 8.35
C SER A 52 -12.20 5.68 6.94
N LEU A 53 -11.16 5.38 6.17
CA LEU A 53 -10.97 5.87 4.81
C LEU A 53 -11.12 4.72 3.83
N TRP A 54 -11.98 4.88 2.83
CA TRP A 54 -12.03 3.95 1.71
C TRP A 54 -10.78 4.10 0.85
N LEU A 55 -10.12 2.99 0.54
CA LEU A 55 -8.92 2.97 -0.28
C LEU A 55 -9.20 3.46 -1.71
N THR A 56 -10.44 3.35 -2.20
CA THR A 56 -10.90 3.92 -3.48
C THR A 56 -10.87 5.44 -3.49
N ASP A 57 -11.05 6.06 -2.33
CA ASP A 57 -11.14 7.53 -2.19
C ASP A 57 -9.77 8.14 -1.87
N VAL A 58 -8.75 7.31 -1.68
CA VAL A 58 -7.39 7.74 -1.41
C VAL A 58 -6.67 8.02 -2.72
N ARG A 59 -6.26 9.29 -2.87
CA ARG A 59 -5.50 9.77 -4.01
C ARG A 59 -4.00 9.51 -3.86
N SER A 60 -3.45 9.75 -2.67
CA SER A 60 -2.02 9.57 -2.45
C SER A 60 -1.67 9.31 -1.00
N VAL A 61 -0.54 8.61 -0.80
CA VAL A 61 0.02 8.35 0.53
C VAL A 61 1.49 8.76 0.55
N LYS A 62 1.81 9.68 1.45
CA LYS A 62 3.13 10.31 1.59
C LYS A 62 3.69 10.07 2.98
N LEU A 63 5.00 9.86 3.05
CA LEU A 63 5.74 9.89 4.30
C LEU A 63 6.33 11.28 4.48
N SER A 64 5.90 12.00 5.52
CA SER A 64 6.49 13.27 5.92
C SER A 64 7.49 13.01 7.05
N LYS A 65 8.76 13.37 6.80
CA LYS A 65 9.83 13.30 7.80
C LYS A 65 9.91 14.64 8.52
N HIS A 66 9.89 14.61 9.84
CA HIS A 66 10.04 15.79 10.67
C HIS A 66 11.49 15.89 11.17
N ALA A 67 12.01 17.11 11.28
CA ALA A 67 13.36 17.35 11.82
C ALA A 67 13.45 16.99 13.32
N ILE A 68 12.32 17.09 14.04
CA ILE A 68 12.17 16.73 15.45
C ILE A 68 10.88 15.93 15.57
N GLY A 69 10.94 14.73 16.18
CA GLY A 69 9.79 13.85 16.39
C GLY A 69 9.67 12.71 15.36
N PHE A 70 8.54 12.00 15.41
CA PHE A 70 8.29 10.82 14.58
C PHE A 70 7.83 11.19 13.18
N SER A 71 8.21 10.41 12.17
CA SER A 71 7.67 10.58 10.82
C SER A 71 6.17 10.35 10.78
N THR A 72 5.46 11.09 9.94
CA THR A 72 4.00 10.99 9.82
C THR A 72 3.61 10.50 8.44
N ILE A 73 2.65 9.59 8.37
CA ILE A 73 1.98 9.27 7.12
C ILE A 73 0.88 10.29 6.90
N VAL A 74 0.81 10.82 5.69
CA VAL A 74 -0.25 11.72 5.23
C VAL A 74 -0.98 11.03 4.09
N VAL A 75 -2.28 10.85 4.27
CA VAL A 75 -3.21 10.24 3.33
C VAL A 75 -4.08 11.34 2.75
N GLU A 76 -3.93 11.59 1.45
CA GLU A 76 -4.74 12.54 0.71
C GLU A 76 -5.93 11.80 0.08
N THR A 77 -7.13 12.29 0.33
CA THR A 77 -8.38 11.76 -0.22
C THR A 77 -8.97 12.70 -1.26
N ILE A 78 -9.87 12.20 -2.11
CA ILE A 78 -10.52 12.99 -3.17
C ILE A 78 -11.40 14.09 -2.56
N ASP A 79 -12.28 13.73 -1.63
CA ASP A 79 -13.34 14.65 -1.14
C ASP A 79 -13.17 15.05 0.33
N GLN A 80 -12.20 14.49 1.05
CA GLN A 80 -11.99 14.79 2.47
C GLN A 80 -10.66 15.50 2.74
N LYS A 81 -10.59 16.17 3.90
CA LYS A 81 -9.35 16.75 4.40
C LYS A 81 -8.31 15.65 4.62
N PRO A 82 -7.03 15.87 4.22
CA PRO A 82 -5.96 14.90 4.42
C PRO A 82 -5.91 14.37 5.85
N VAL A 83 -5.72 13.08 6.01
CA VAL A 83 -5.61 12.39 7.29
C VAL A 83 -4.15 12.10 7.56
N SER A 84 -3.70 12.30 8.79
CA SER A 84 -2.32 12.00 9.15
C SER A 84 -2.18 11.24 10.45
N PHE A 85 -1.20 10.35 10.52
CA PHE A 85 -0.91 9.56 11.72
C PHE A 85 0.60 9.37 11.89
N ALA A 86 1.03 9.27 13.15
CA ALA A 86 2.44 9.11 13.50
C ALA A 86 2.90 7.66 13.27
N THR A 87 4.14 7.51 12.77
CA THR A 87 4.81 6.23 12.56
C THR A 87 6.18 6.26 13.21
N HIS A 88 6.40 5.40 14.20
CA HIS A 88 7.55 5.54 15.12
C HIS A 88 8.83 4.94 14.56
N ILE A 89 8.74 3.74 13.97
CA ILE A 89 9.93 2.95 13.63
C ILE A 89 10.00 2.65 12.14
N ASN A 90 8.86 2.35 11.49
CA ASN A 90 8.84 1.84 10.12
C ASN A 90 7.91 2.62 9.17
N GLY A 91 7.90 3.95 9.23
CA GLY A 91 7.04 4.78 8.39
C GLY A 91 7.19 4.52 6.88
N ALA A 92 8.39 4.16 6.41
CA ALA A 92 8.60 3.77 5.02
C ALA A 92 7.87 2.47 4.64
N VAL A 93 7.89 1.46 5.51
CA VAL A 93 7.21 0.18 5.29
C VAL A 93 5.70 0.37 5.34
N VAL A 94 5.20 1.12 6.34
CA VAL A 94 3.77 1.47 6.45
C VAL A 94 3.29 2.14 5.16
N ARG A 95 4.04 3.14 4.67
CA ARG A 95 3.72 3.84 3.42
C ARG A 95 3.69 2.89 2.22
N SER A 96 4.69 2.01 2.12
CA SER A 96 4.79 1.06 1.00
C SER A 96 3.67 0.03 1.00
N ASP A 97 3.29 -0.52 2.15
CA ASP A 97 2.19 -1.50 2.25
C ASP A 97 0.84 -0.87 1.92
N ILE A 98 0.58 0.35 2.42
CA ILE A 98 -0.64 1.09 2.07
C ILE A 98 -0.65 1.40 0.57
N ALA A 99 0.47 1.85 0.00
CA ALA A 99 0.58 2.13 -1.43
C ALA A 99 0.36 0.88 -2.29
N ALA A 100 0.96 -0.25 -1.92
CA ALA A 100 0.77 -1.51 -2.65
C ALA A 100 -0.69 -1.98 -2.61
N THR A 101 -1.36 -1.83 -1.47
CA THR A 101 -2.78 -2.17 -1.32
C THR A 101 -3.67 -1.22 -2.12
N LEU A 102 -3.35 0.09 -2.12
CA LEU A 102 -4.03 1.07 -2.96
C LEU A 102 -3.91 0.75 -4.44
N ASP A 103 -2.70 0.44 -4.91
CA ASP A 103 -2.48 0.08 -6.31
C ASP A 103 -3.26 -1.18 -6.70
N HIS A 104 -3.37 -2.15 -5.78
CA HIS A 104 -4.20 -3.33 -5.98
C HIS A 104 -5.69 -2.98 -6.07
N VAL A 105 -6.20 -2.18 -5.12
CA VAL A 105 -7.60 -1.74 -5.11
C VAL A 105 -7.93 -0.95 -6.38
N GLN A 106 -7.09 -0.02 -6.80
CA GLN A 106 -7.32 0.78 -8.01
C GLN A 106 -7.32 -0.08 -9.28
N ARG A 107 -6.48 -1.11 -9.35
CA ARG A 107 -6.49 -2.07 -10.46
C ARG A 107 -7.76 -2.90 -10.49
N THR A 108 -8.27 -3.31 -9.33
CA THR A 108 -9.46 -4.18 -9.22
C THR A 108 -10.77 -3.37 -9.30
N ALA A 109 -10.79 -2.13 -8.81
CA ALA A 109 -11.93 -1.22 -8.79
C ALA A 109 -12.13 -0.45 -10.10
N ALA A 110 -11.36 -0.75 -11.15
CA ALA A 110 -11.62 -0.30 -12.50
C ALA A 110 -12.37 -1.37 -13.31
N PRO A 111 -13.65 -1.71 -13.04
CA PRO A 111 -14.45 -2.37 -14.04
C PRO A 111 -14.89 -1.31 -15.05
N ASN A 112 -14.54 -1.53 -16.32
CA ASN A 112 -15.17 -0.88 -17.47
C ASN A 112 -14.64 0.50 -17.92
N ARG A 113 -13.36 0.56 -18.32
CA ARG A 113 -12.97 1.43 -19.45
C ARG A 113 -12.47 0.54 -20.60
N SER A 114 -13.39 0.34 -21.55
CA SER A 114 -13.24 -0.32 -22.84
C SER A 114 -13.15 -1.84 -22.84
N GLY A 115 -14.19 -2.46 -23.40
CA GLY A 115 -14.03 -3.72 -24.10
C GLY A 115 -12.97 -3.58 -25.18
N ALA A 116 -11.87 -4.29 -25.00
CA ALA A 116 -11.02 -4.84 -26.03
C ALA A 116 -10.17 -5.91 -25.35
N ALA A 117 -10.24 -7.14 -25.83
CA ALA A 117 -9.27 -8.16 -25.47
C ALA A 117 -7.85 -7.62 -25.71
N SER A 118 -7.04 -7.50 -24.67
CA SER A 118 -5.57 -7.46 -24.71
C SER A 118 -5.01 -7.69 -23.30
N SER A 119 -4.23 -8.75 -23.20
CA SER A 119 -3.52 -9.44 -22.12
C SER A 119 -2.95 -8.65 -20.91
N PRO A 120 -2.68 -9.37 -19.79
CA PRO A 120 -2.00 -8.85 -18.60
C PRO A 120 -0.49 -8.70 -18.84
N LEU A 121 -0.05 -7.60 -19.45
CA LEU A 121 1.38 -7.38 -19.76
C LEU A 121 2.09 -6.43 -18.77
N GLY A 122 1.33 -5.63 -18.02
CA GLY A 122 1.92 -4.65 -17.08
C GLY A 122 2.36 -5.25 -15.74
N GLY A 123 1.59 -6.20 -15.17
CA GLY A 123 1.86 -6.77 -13.85
C GLY A 123 3.02 -7.78 -13.83
N ASP A 124 3.06 -8.66 -14.83
CA ASP A 124 4.10 -9.69 -14.95
C ASP A 124 5.48 -9.07 -15.21
N ARG A 125 5.53 -7.95 -15.96
CA ARG A 125 6.77 -7.23 -16.28
C ARG A 125 7.51 -6.74 -15.03
N TYR A 126 6.81 -6.15 -14.06
CA TYR A 126 7.44 -5.67 -12.83
C TYR A 126 7.89 -6.81 -11.91
N GLU A 127 7.11 -7.90 -11.84
CA GLU A 127 7.49 -9.10 -11.10
C GLU A 127 8.73 -9.78 -11.71
N GLN A 128 8.80 -9.87 -13.05
CA GLN A 128 9.98 -10.37 -13.77
C GLN A 128 11.22 -9.51 -13.53
N LEU A 129 11.08 -8.18 -13.54
CA LEU A 129 12.17 -7.26 -13.22
C LEU A 129 12.67 -7.43 -11.76
N ARG A 130 11.76 -7.73 -10.82
CA ARG A 130 12.12 -8.03 -9.42
C ARG A 130 12.91 -9.33 -9.32
N GLN A 131 12.43 -10.39 -9.97
CA GLN A 131 13.08 -11.71 -9.95
C GLN A 131 14.49 -11.68 -10.55
N ILE A 132 14.69 -10.92 -11.64
CA ILE A 132 16.03 -10.78 -12.26
C ILE A 132 16.97 -9.96 -11.38
N GLY A 133 16.44 -8.98 -10.61
CA GLY A 133 17.20 -8.27 -9.58
C GLY A 133 17.71 -9.18 -8.47
N GLU A 134 16.88 -10.14 -8.03
CA GLU A 134 17.24 -11.14 -7.02
C GLU A 134 18.29 -12.13 -7.56
N LEU A 135 18.15 -12.59 -8.81
CA LEU A 135 19.11 -13.48 -9.45
C LEU A 135 20.50 -12.82 -9.61
N ARG A 136 20.55 -11.52 -9.93
CA ARG A 136 21.80 -10.75 -9.91
C ARG A 136 22.41 -10.68 -8.52
N GLN A 137 21.62 -10.40 -7.48
CA GLN A 137 22.11 -10.33 -6.10
C GLN A 137 22.64 -11.67 -5.59
N SER A 138 22.05 -12.78 -6.04
CA SER A 138 22.52 -14.13 -5.73
C SER A 138 23.79 -14.54 -6.50
N GLY A 139 24.29 -13.70 -7.41
CA GLY A 139 25.49 -13.97 -8.22
C GLY A 139 25.29 -15.00 -9.34
N VAL A 140 24.04 -15.43 -9.57
CA VAL A 140 23.68 -16.40 -10.62
C VAL A 140 23.73 -15.77 -12.01
N LEU A 141 23.50 -14.46 -12.11
CA LEU A 141 23.57 -13.69 -13.36
C LEU A 141 24.67 -12.64 -13.29
N SER A 142 25.48 -12.56 -14.35
CA SER A 142 26.47 -11.50 -14.52
C SER A 142 25.80 -10.17 -14.91
N GLN A 143 26.50 -9.05 -14.69
CA GLN A 143 25.96 -7.70 -14.95
C GLN A 143 25.48 -7.52 -16.40
N ALA A 144 26.21 -8.09 -17.37
CA ALA A 144 25.88 -7.99 -18.78
C ALA A 144 24.62 -8.78 -19.15
N GLU A 145 24.39 -9.92 -18.50
CA GLU A 145 23.19 -10.76 -18.71
C GLU A 145 21.95 -10.11 -18.09
N PHE A 146 22.11 -9.49 -16.92
CA PHE A 146 21.05 -8.71 -16.26
C PHE A 146 20.54 -7.57 -17.14
N GLU A 147 21.44 -6.79 -17.75
CA GLU A 147 21.06 -5.64 -18.58
C GLU A 147 20.33 -6.06 -19.86
N LYS A 148 20.77 -7.17 -20.48
CA LYS A 148 20.12 -7.73 -21.67
C LYS A 148 18.71 -8.23 -21.37
N GLU A 149 18.53 -8.92 -20.25
CA GLU A 149 17.22 -9.47 -19.86
C GLU A 149 16.25 -8.37 -19.41
N LYS A 150 16.76 -7.39 -18.65
CA LYS A 150 16.02 -6.17 -18.28
C LYS A 150 15.55 -5.40 -19.53
N ALA A 151 16.42 -5.23 -20.52
CA ALA A 151 16.07 -4.54 -21.77
C ALA A 151 14.98 -5.31 -22.53
N ARG A 152 15.12 -6.64 -22.66
CA ARG A 152 14.12 -7.49 -23.33
C ARG A 152 12.72 -7.36 -22.69
N ILE A 153 12.66 -7.35 -21.36
CA ILE A 153 11.41 -7.19 -20.62
C ILE A 153 10.88 -5.77 -20.74
N LEU A 154 11.76 -4.77 -20.87
CA LEU A 154 11.36 -3.39 -21.08
C LEU A 154 10.85 -3.12 -22.51
N GLU A 155 11.29 -3.89 -23.50
CA GLU A 155 10.90 -3.78 -24.91
C GLU A 155 9.68 -4.62 -25.29
N GLN A 156 9.20 -5.50 -24.40
CA GLN A 156 7.93 -6.20 -24.61
C GLN A 156 6.75 -5.20 -24.52
N PRO A 157 5.87 -5.13 -25.55
CA PRO A 157 4.73 -4.22 -25.61
C PRO A 157 3.63 -4.55 -24.59
#